data_AF-A0A7S4J9V9-F1
#
_entry.id   AF-A0A7S4J9V9-F1
#
_cell.length_a   1.000
_cell.length_b   1.000
_cell.length_c   1.000
_cell.angle_alpha   90.00
_cell.angle_beta   90.00
_cell.angle_gamma   90.00
#
_symmetry.space_group_name_H-M   'P 1'
#
loop_
_entity.id
_entity.type
_entity.pdbx_description
1 polymer ?
#
loop_
_entity_poly.entity_id
_entity_poly.type
_entity_poly.pdbx_seq_one_letter_code
_entity_poly.pdbx_strand_id
1 'polypeptide(L)'
;TSSLPGLLGNLMFDYAALIGLADFYGFRPLLTLNNSFMREEGGARRVDDLSRRRIEAFARWFRLDIEDEVANSMPWRDYKKQKGWGRYDESLCMISNQTHVRVETSFSFKYFEGLGRGKLRGEVFVFPSTVREKGEAFLLDLRRKHQQIVGIHVRRGDKTWEFHMFDSWSHDAGYISRAVQTLRRVLRGAVAFLVVTDDPHWAQGAFRGFENVHFSPFHTSPACKMDITCDEPLVDMYLLSRCDAIVISGSSTFSWWAAYLASDQTLTVAPRAPVNPDGPFGPCEQGGKEENRNVCASTNTSYISRVNYHVQCKGYSSHVALK
;
A
#
# COMPACT_ATOMS: atom_id res chain seq x y z
N THR A 1 2.63 17.56 8.85
CA THR A 1 1.30 16.91 8.74
C THR A 1 1.04 16.55 7.28
N SER A 2 0.34 15.45 6.97
CA SER A 2 -0.02 15.02 5.60
C SER A 2 -1.52 15.16 5.33
N SER A 3 -1.94 15.50 4.11
CA SER A 3 -3.32 15.34 3.66
C SER A 3 -3.66 13.85 3.73
N LEU A 4 -4.77 13.47 4.37
CA LEU A 4 -5.19 12.08 4.57
C LEU A 4 -6.64 11.83 4.05
N PRO A 5 -7.01 12.19 2.79
CA PRO A 5 -8.36 11.95 2.29
C PRO A 5 -8.55 10.54 1.71
N GLY A 6 -7.51 9.69 1.70
CA GLY A 6 -7.53 8.38 1.04
C GLY A 6 -8.09 7.22 1.87
N LEU A 7 -8.34 6.09 1.20
CA LEU A 7 -8.61 4.80 1.86
C LEU A 7 -7.35 4.27 2.57
N LEU A 8 -7.48 3.26 3.43
CA LEU A 8 -6.41 2.72 4.32
C LEU A 8 -5.00 2.72 3.70
N GLY A 9 -4.81 2.16 2.50
CA GLY A 9 -3.49 2.08 1.86
C GLY A 9 -2.86 3.45 1.54
N ASN A 10 -3.67 4.45 1.19
CA ASN A 10 -3.18 5.82 0.96
C ASN A 10 -2.78 6.46 2.30
N LEU A 11 -3.60 6.31 3.34
CA LEU A 11 -3.29 6.81 4.68
C LEU A 11 -1.96 6.26 5.21
N MET A 12 -1.72 4.96 4.97
CA MET A 12 -0.45 4.32 5.31
C MET A 12 0.73 4.90 4.52
N PHE A 13 0.57 5.19 3.23
CA PHE A 13 1.62 5.86 2.44
C PHE A 13 1.93 7.26 2.96
N ASP A 14 0.91 8.06 3.21
CA ASP A 14 1.03 9.43 3.70
C ASP A 14 1.70 9.46 5.08
N TYR A 15 1.28 8.57 5.98
CA TYR A 15 1.89 8.47 7.30
C TYR A 15 3.32 7.95 7.23
N ALA A 16 3.60 6.91 6.42
CA ALA A 16 4.94 6.39 6.23
C ALA A 16 5.89 7.46 5.66
N ALA A 17 5.44 8.24 4.67
CA ALA A 17 6.22 9.33 4.12
C ALA A 17 6.45 10.44 5.16
N LEU A 18 5.45 10.76 5.99
CA LEU A 18 5.61 11.71 7.10
C LEU A 18 6.71 11.27 8.07
N ILE A 19 6.68 10.02 8.53
CA ILE A 19 7.71 9.53 9.48
C ILE A 19 9.07 9.36 8.81
N GLY A 20 9.13 8.99 7.52
CA GLY A 20 10.38 8.85 6.79
C GLY A 20 11.08 10.18 6.53
N LEU A 21 10.32 11.20 6.12
CA LEU A 21 10.83 12.57 6.01
C LEU A 21 11.22 13.13 7.39
N ALA A 22 10.42 12.87 8.42
CA ALA A 22 10.75 13.32 9.77
C ALA A 22 12.06 12.72 10.30
N ASP A 23 12.27 11.42 10.08
CA ASP A 23 13.50 10.71 10.42
C ASP A 23 14.71 11.26 9.64
N PHE A 24 14.55 11.50 8.33
CA PHE A 24 15.61 12.03 7.47
C PHE A 24 16.09 13.44 7.88
N TYR A 25 15.16 14.31 8.30
CA TYR A 25 15.48 15.70 8.68
C TYR A 25 15.63 15.93 10.20
N GLY A 26 15.42 14.90 11.02
CA GLY A 26 15.41 15.06 12.48
C GLY A 26 14.21 15.85 13.01
N PHE A 27 13.07 15.82 12.31
CA PHE A 27 11.82 16.39 12.78
C PHE A 27 11.02 15.40 13.64
N ARG A 28 10.11 15.94 14.44
CA ARG A 28 9.07 15.15 15.11
C ARG A 28 7.85 15.04 14.19
N PRO A 29 7.41 13.83 13.82
CA PRO A 29 6.18 13.66 13.03
C PRO A 29 4.97 14.03 13.88
N LEU A 30 4.00 14.73 13.28
CA LEU A 30 2.74 15.14 13.94
C LEU A 30 1.55 14.74 13.07
N LEU A 31 0.66 13.93 13.66
CA LEU A 31 -0.65 13.57 13.10
C LEU A 31 -1.70 14.55 13.64
N THR A 32 -2.55 15.07 12.77
CA THR A 32 -3.59 16.06 13.12
C THR A 32 -4.83 15.86 12.27
N LEU A 33 -6.00 16.16 12.84
CA LEU A 33 -7.27 16.23 12.13
C LEU A 33 -7.47 17.60 11.45
N ASN A 34 -6.67 18.61 11.81
CA ASN A 34 -6.75 19.96 11.26
C ASN A 34 -5.63 20.25 10.25
N ASN A 35 -5.79 19.73 9.04
CA ASN A 35 -4.83 19.95 7.96
C ASN A 35 -5.38 20.94 6.90
N SER A 36 -4.58 21.95 6.53
CA SER A 36 -4.92 22.91 5.46
C SER A 36 -5.00 22.27 4.07
N PHE A 37 -4.31 21.15 3.83
CA PHE A 37 -4.39 20.38 2.59
C PHE A 37 -5.71 19.64 2.42
N MET A 38 -6.45 19.45 3.51
CA MET A 38 -7.77 18.80 3.51
C MET A 38 -8.92 19.79 3.27
N ARG A 39 -8.60 21.02 2.83
CA ARG A 39 -9.58 22.04 2.47
C ARG A 39 -9.77 22.01 0.96
N GLU A 40 -11.01 21.82 0.49
CA GLU A 40 -11.35 21.96 -0.94
C GLU A 40 -10.95 23.36 -1.47
N GLU A 41 -10.60 23.43 -2.76
CA GLU A 41 -10.39 24.70 -3.46
C GLU A 41 -11.62 25.61 -3.26
N GLY A 42 -11.43 26.79 -2.67
CA GLY A 42 -12.54 27.72 -2.37
C GLY A 42 -12.66 28.19 -0.91
N GLY A 43 -11.75 27.77 -0.03
CA GLY A 43 -11.30 28.63 1.09
C GLY A 43 -12.18 28.76 2.34
N ALA A 44 -13.31 28.04 2.49
CA ALA A 44 -14.20 28.30 3.64
C ALA A 44 -14.79 27.10 4.39
N ARG A 45 -14.56 25.83 4.02
CA ARG A 45 -15.17 24.69 4.75
C ARG A 45 -14.14 23.78 5.43
N ARG A 46 -14.50 23.38 6.66
CA ARG A 46 -13.79 22.44 7.55
C ARG A 46 -13.52 21.11 6.83
N VAL A 47 -12.47 20.39 7.24
CA VAL A 47 -12.24 18.98 6.87
C VAL A 47 -13.57 18.23 6.97
N ASP A 48 -13.97 17.53 5.90
CA ASP A 48 -15.22 16.78 5.90
C ASP A 48 -15.19 15.71 7.01
N ASP A 49 -16.33 15.46 7.65
CA ASP A 49 -16.38 14.59 8.83
C ASP A 49 -15.94 13.14 8.52
N LEU A 50 -16.02 12.71 7.25
CA LEU A 50 -15.57 11.39 6.83
C LEU A 50 -14.04 11.29 6.82
N SER A 51 -13.34 12.31 6.32
CA SER A 51 -11.89 12.42 6.38
C SER A 51 -11.37 12.44 7.83
N ARG A 52 -12.05 13.14 8.74
CA ARG A 52 -11.68 13.11 10.17
C ARG A 52 -11.80 11.72 10.76
N ARG A 53 -12.96 11.08 10.57
CA ARG A 53 -13.20 9.72 11.06
C ARG A 53 -12.19 8.71 10.50
N ARG A 54 -11.74 8.90 9.25
CA ARG A 54 -10.67 8.07 8.62
C ARG A 54 -9.37 8.17 9.40
N ILE A 55 -8.94 9.39 9.72
CA ILE A 55 -7.71 9.64 10.47
C ILE A 55 -7.85 9.11 11.90
N GLU A 56 -8.99 9.31 12.55
CA GLU A 56 -9.26 8.77 13.89
C GLU A 56 -9.22 7.23 13.92
N ALA A 57 -9.85 6.57 12.94
CA ALA A 57 -9.82 5.12 12.82
C ALA A 57 -8.38 4.63 12.57
N PHE A 58 -7.65 5.28 11.66
CA PHE A 58 -6.26 4.98 11.36
C PHE A 58 -5.36 5.14 12.60
N ALA A 59 -5.50 6.25 13.32
CA ALA A 59 -4.78 6.51 14.55
C ALA A 59 -5.09 5.44 15.61
N ARG A 60 -6.36 5.06 15.77
CA ARG A 60 -6.77 3.98 16.68
C ARG A 60 -6.17 2.63 16.30
N TRP A 61 -6.16 2.26 15.02
CA TRP A 61 -5.63 0.98 14.55
C TRP A 61 -4.13 0.84 14.83
N PHE A 62 -3.37 1.91 14.63
CA PHE A 62 -1.91 1.90 14.77
C PHE A 62 -1.41 2.57 16.06
N ARG A 63 -2.32 2.88 16.99
CA ARG A 63 -2.04 3.51 18.29
C ARG A 63 -1.22 4.80 18.15
N LEU A 64 -1.64 5.66 17.24
CA LEU A 64 -1.00 6.93 16.94
C LEU A 64 -1.69 8.05 17.71
N ASP A 65 -0.90 8.98 18.26
CA ASP A 65 -1.42 10.15 18.93
C ASP A 65 -1.82 11.23 17.91
N ILE A 66 -3.00 11.80 18.10
CA ILE A 66 -3.48 12.97 17.35
C ILE A 66 -3.16 14.20 18.20
N GLU A 67 -2.34 15.10 17.66
CA GLU A 67 -1.79 16.25 18.38
C GLU A 67 -2.32 17.59 17.82
N ASP A 68 -3.65 17.75 17.82
CA ASP A 68 -4.30 18.94 17.25
C ASP A 68 -3.94 20.24 17.99
N GLU A 69 -3.77 20.22 19.31
CA GLU A 69 -3.41 21.41 20.09
C GLU A 69 -2.02 21.93 19.72
N VAL A 70 -1.05 21.02 19.64
CA VAL A 70 0.31 21.32 19.16
C VAL A 70 0.23 21.80 17.71
N ALA A 71 -0.50 21.09 16.85
CA ALA A 71 -0.61 21.49 15.46
C ALA A 71 -1.27 22.87 15.28
N ASN A 72 -2.26 23.23 16.09
CA ASN A 72 -2.95 24.51 15.97
C ASN A 72 -2.13 25.71 16.47
N SER A 73 -1.10 25.47 17.30
CA SER A 73 -0.27 26.53 17.89
C SER A 73 0.99 26.87 17.09
N MET A 74 1.33 26.07 16.07
CA MET A 74 2.58 26.21 15.33
C MET A 74 2.41 26.98 14.00
N PRO A 75 3.38 27.83 13.61
CA PRO A 75 3.39 28.49 12.31
C PRO A 75 3.83 27.50 11.21
N TRP A 76 2.88 26.99 10.44
CA TRP A 76 3.15 26.01 9.39
C TRP A 76 3.55 26.62 8.05
N ARG A 77 4.51 25.98 7.38
CA ARG A 77 4.77 26.19 5.96
C ARG A 77 4.32 24.98 5.14
N ASP A 78 3.54 25.26 4.11
CA ASP A 78 2.93 24.25 3.26
C ASP A 78 3.80 23.99 2.02
N TYR A 79 4.13 22.72 1.79
CA TYR A 79 4.77 22.23 0.57
C TYR A 79 3.73 21.44 -0.24
N LYS A 80 3.06 22.13 -1.16
CA LYS A 80 2.15 21.55 -2.17
C LYS A 80 2.92 21.38 -3.46
N LYS A 81 3.33 20.18 -3.82
CA LYS A 81 3.84 19.93 -5.17
C LYS A 81 3.51 18.51 -5.61
N GLN A 82 2.55 18.42 -6.52
CA GLN A 82 2.08 17.14 -7.04
C GLN A 82 2.84 16.82 -8.33
N LYS A 83 3.81 15.90 -8.24
CA LYS A 83 4.12 15.06 -9.41
C LYS A 83 3.06 13.95 -9.46
N GLY A 84 2.81 13.40 -10.64
CA GLY A 84 1.76 12.38 -10.85
C GLY A 84 1.86 11.19 -9.87
N TRP A 85 0.76 10.44 -9.73
CA TRP A 85 0.62 9.33 -8.78
C TRP A 85 1.84 8.39 -8.73
N GLY A 86 2.33 8.12 -7.53
CA GLY A 86 3.51 7.31 -7.25
C GLY A 86 4.85 8.01 -7.53
N ARG A 87 4.92 9.29 -7.89
CA ARG A 87 6.21 9.93 -8.18
C ARG A 87 6.91 10.41 -6.92
N TYR A 88 8.21 10.19 -6.89
CA TYR A 88 9.08 10.82 -5.91
C TYR A 88 9.37 12.27 -6.30
N ASP A 89 9.18 13.17 -5.36
CA ASP A 89 9.53 14.58 -5.51
C ASP A 89 10.76 14.91 -4.66
N GLU A 90 11.90 14.96 -5.33
CA GLU A 90 13.18 15.41 -4.79
C GLU A 90 13.09 16.82 -4.18
N SER A 91 12.09 17.65 -4.54
CA SER A 91 11.92 18.95 -3.89
C SER A 91 11.58 18.83 -2.40
N LEU A 92 10.98 17.71 -1.97
CA LEU A 92 10.78 17.39 -0.55
C LEU A 92 12.08 16.94 0.14
N CYS A 93 13.16 16.72 -0.61
CA CYS A 93 14.52 16.48 -0.11
C CYS A 93 15.34 17.78 0.04
N MET A 94 14.71 18.93 -0.21
CA MET A 94 15.28 20.26 -0.02
C MET A 94 14.43 21.11 0.94
N ILE A 95 13.81 20.49 1.95
CA ILE A 95 13.09 21.22 2.99
C ILE A 95 14.12 22.00 3.80
N SER A 96 14.08 23.33 3.70
CA SER A 96 15.00 24.25 4.39
C SER A 96 14.90 24.15 5.92
N ASN A 97 15.78 24.86 6.66
CA ASN A 97 15.83 25.03 8.14
C ASN A 97 14.55 25.57 8.82
N GLN A 98 13.36 25.22 8.35
CA GLN A 98 12.09 25.56 8.95
C GLN A 98 11.80 24.61 10.10
N THR A 99 11.20 25.14 11.16
CA THR A 99 10.88 24.39 12.37
C THR A 99 9.56 23.61 12.26
N HIS A 100 8.63 24.02 11.38
CA HIS A 100 7.31 23.36 11.24
C HIS A 100 6.86 23.30 9.78
N VAL A 101 6.69 22.08 9.27
CA VAL A 101 6.41 21.83 7.85
C VAL A 101 5.21 20.91 7.66
N ARG A 102 4.36 21.25 6.68
CA ARG A 102 3.32 20.37 6.16
C ARG A 102 3.65 19.99 4.74
N VAL A 103 3.56 18.69 4.44
CA VAL A 103 3.88 18.12 3.14
C VAL A 103 2.68 17.36 2.61
N GLU A 104 2.45 17.47 1.31
CA GLU A 104 1.57 16.57 0.58
C GLU A 104 2.44 15.64 -0.26
N THR A 105 2.17 14.33 -0.22
CA THR A 105 3.02 13.33 -0.88
C THR A 105 2.25 12.55 -1.95
N SER A 106 2.96 12.05 -2.95
CA SER A 106 2.36 11.33 -4.09
C SER A 106 2.44 9.81 -3.94
N PHE A 107 2.41 9.25 -2.72
CA PHE A 107 2.45 7.81 -2.44
C PHE A 107 3.69 7.07 -2.99
N SER A 108 4.88 7.68 -2.92
CA SER A 108 6.15 7.02 -3.27
C SER A 108 6.79 6.39 -2.04
N PHE A 109 7.26 5.15 -2.16
CA PHE A 109 7.94 4.46 -1.06
C PHE A 109 9.32 5.03 -0.73
N LYS A 110 9.91 5.78 -1.68
CA LYS A 110 11.22 6.43 -1.52
C LYS A 110 11.29 7.41 -0.36
N TYR A 111 10.16 7.97 0.06
CA TYR A 111 10.13 8.85 1.23
C TYR A 111 10.44 8.13 2.55
N PHE A 112 10.31 6.80 2.59
CA PHE A 112 10.45 6.02 3.82
C PHE A 112 11.29 4.76 3.66
N GLU A 113 11.93 4.54 2.51
CA GLU A 113 12.80 3.38 2.30
C GLU A 113 13.98 3.35 3.29
N GLY A 114 14.49 4.53 3.67
CA GLY A 114 15.57 4.68 4.64
C GLY A 114 15.22 4.24 6.07
N LEU A 115 13.93 4.20 6.44
CA LEU A 115 13.50 3.74 7.77
C LEU A 115 13.75 2.26 8.00
N GLY A 116 13.86 1.49 6.91
CA GLY A 116 13.88 0.04 6.95
C GLY A 116 12.49 -0.58 7.17
N ARG A 117 12.27 -1.70 6.49
CA ARG A 117 11.01 -2.47 6.56
C ARG A 117 10.67 -2.95 7.97
N GLY A 118 11.69 -3.23 8.79
CA GLY A 118 11.55 -3.67 10.17
C GLY A 118 10.79 -2.67 11.05
N LYS A 119 11.13 -1.38 10.97
CA LYS A 119 10.45 -0.30 11.72
C LYS A 119 8.98 -0.20 11.34
N LEU A 120 8.69 -0.16 10.04
CA LEU A 120 7.33 -0.05 9.54
C LEU A 120 6.47 -1.28 9.86
N ARG A 121 7.01 -2.50 9.74
CA ARG A 121 6.27 -3.75 9.99
C ARG A 121 6.18 -4.13 11.47
N GLY A 122 7.20 -3.82 12.25
CA GLY A 122 7.38 -4.26 13.64
C GLY A 122 6.93 -3.25 14.69
N GLU A 123 6.89 -1.96 14.35
CA GLU A 123 6.63 -0.89 15.32
C GLU A 123 5.46 0.00 14.89
N VAL A 124 5.40 0.41 13.61
CA VAL A 124 4.41 1.39 13.15
C VAL A 124 3.10 0.73 12.72
N PHE A 125 3.13 -0.15 11.72
CA PHE A 125 1.94 -0.79 11.15
C PHE A 125 1.72 -2.18 11.72
N VAL A 126 1.70 -2.27 13.05
CA VAL A 126 1.42 -3.51 13.77
C VAL A 126 -0.08 -3.74 13.83
N PHE A 127 -0.54 -4.85 13.25
CA PHE A 127 -1.95 -5.22 13.29
C PHE A 127 -2.46 -5.38 14.75
N PRO A 128 -3.61 -4.80 15.11
CA PRO A 128 -4.26 -5.02 16.40
C PRO A 128 -4.48 -6.51 16.71
N SER A 129 -4.54 -6.89 17.99
CA SER A 129 -4.85 -8.28 18.38
C SER A 129 -6.21 -8.73 17.86
N THR A 130 -7.23 -7.87 17.94
CA THR A 130 -8.58 -8.13 17.43
C THR A 130 -8.59 -8.45 15.93
N VAL A 131 -7.79 -7.75 15.14
CA VAL A 131 -7.62 -8.00 13.70
C VAL A 131 -6.91 -9.33 13.46
N ARG A 132 -5.81 -9.58 14.19
CA ARG A 132 -5.03 -10.82 14.10
C ARG A 132 -5.89 -12.04 14.44
N GLU A 133 -6.66 -11.98 15.51
CA GLU A 133 -7.54 -13.07 15.95
C GLU A 133 -8.61 -13.38 14.92
N LYS A 134 -9.31 -12.36 14.40
CA LYS A 134 -10.31 -12.51 13.32
C LYS A 134 -9.70 -13.13 12.07
N GLY A 135 -8.55 -12.62 11.63
CA GLY A 135 -7.88 -13.08 10.42
C GLY A 135 -7.28 -14.48 10.55
N GLU A 136 -6.60 -14.79 11.65
CA GLU A 136 -6.01 -16.12 11.88
C GLU A 136 -7.08 -17.19 12.03
N ALA A 137 -8.22 -16.91 12.65
CA ALA A 137 -9.33 -17.86 12.72
C ALA A 137 -9.78 -18.31 11.31
N PHE A 138 -9.88 -17.36 10.37
CA PHE A 138 -10.22 -17.65 8.98
C PHE A 138 -9.09 -18.41 8.25
N LEU A 139 -7.84 -17.96 8.38
CA LEU A 139 -6.69 -18.61 7.72
C LEU A 139 -6.46 -20.03 8.24
N LEU A 140 -6.73 -20.30 9.51
CA LEU A 140 -6.57 -21.63 10.09
C LEU A 140 -7.48 -22.66 9.41
N ASP A 141 -8.72 -22.31 9.04
CA ASP A 141 -9.59 -23.20 8.28
C ASP A 141 -9.02 -23.54 6.90
N LEU A 142 -8.47 -22.54 6.20
CA LEU A 142 -7.83 -22.74 4.90
C LEU A 142 -6.57 -23.61 5.03
N ARG A 143 -5.71 -23.34 6.02
CA ARG A 143 -4.46 -24.09 6.25
C ARG A 143 -4.69 -25.55 6.67
N ARG A 144 -5.87 -25.92 7.17
CA ARG A 144 -6.23 -27.34 7.42
C ARG A 144 -6.45 -28.13 6.13
N LYS A 145 -6.86 -27.46 5.06
CA LYS A 145 -7.27 -28.08 3.79
C LYS A 145 -6.23 -27.88 2.68
N HIS A 146 -5.39 -26.88 2.82
CA HIS A 146 -4.44 -26.45 1.78
C HIS A 146 -3.06 -26.20 2.39
N GLN A 147 -2.02 -26.62 1.65
CA GLN A 147 -0.63 -26.48 2.07
C GLN A 147 -0.10 -25.07 1.82
N GLN A 148 -0.64 -24.37 0.82
CA GLN A 148 -0.27 -23.00 0.47
C GLN A 148 -1.51 -22.16 0.19
N ILE A 149 -1.46 -20.89 0.56
CA ILE A 149 -2.52 -19.91 0.33
C ILE A 149 -1.96 -18.78 -0.54
N VAL A 150 -2.63 -18.52 -1.66
CA VAL A 150 -2.36 -17.39 -2.54
C VAL A 150 -3.41 -16.32 -2.30
N GLY A 151 -3.00 -15.18 -1.76
CA GLY A 151 -3.85 -14.00 -1.69
C GLY A 151 -3.96 -13.33 -3.05
N ILE A 152 -5.17 -13.05 -3.52
CA ILE A 152 -5.41 -12.31 -4.75
C ILE A 152 -6.22 -11.07 -4.41
N HIS A 153 -5.61 -9.90 -4.58
CA HIS A 153 -6.33 -8.65 -4.48
C HIS A 153 -6.92 -8.26 -5.84
N VAL A 154 -8.21 -7.96 -5.86
CA VAL A 154 -8.94 -7.43 -7.01
C VAL A 154 -9.51 -6.07 -6.63
N ARG A 155 -8.91 -4.99 -7.14
CA ARG A 155 -9.50 -3.64 -7.06
C ARG A 155 -10.48 -3.46 -8.21
N ARG A 156 -11.66 -2.90 -8.02
CA ARG A 156 -12.61 -2.55 -9.11
C ARG A 156 -13.19 -1.17 -8.88
N GLY A 157 -13.90 -0.99 -7.76
CA GLY A 157 -14.52 0.24 -7.21
C GLY A 157 -14.66 1.50 -8.09
N ASP A 158 -14.40 2.67 -7.49
CA ASP A 158 -14.41 4.09 -7.96
C ASP A 158 -13.98 4.45 -9.40
N LYS A 159 -13.77 3.47 -10.29
CA LYS A 159 -13.36 3.66 -11.68
C LYS A 159 -14.57 3.53 -12.60
N THR A 160 -15.51 4.45 -12.43
CA THR A 160 -16.60 4.67 -13.38
C THR A 160 -16.07 5.41 -14.62
N TRP A 161 -16.12 4.74 -15.76
CA TRP A 161 -16.08 5.22 -17.16
C TRP A 161 -14.90 6.07 -17.66
N GLU A 162 -14.41 7.08 -16.94
CA GLU A 162 -13.37 8.00 -17.47
C GLU A 162 -11.92 7.56 -17.20
N PHE A 163 -11.68 6.69 -16.21
CA PHE A 163 -10.35 6.15 -15.89
C PHE A 163 -9.92 4.91 -16.70
N HIS A 164 -10.77 4.42 -17.61
CA HIS A 164 -10.52 3.19 -18.37
C HIS A 164 -9.30 3.26 -19.32
N MET A 165 -8.78 4.44 -19.65
CA MET A 165 -7.68 4.55 -20.62
C MET A 165 -6.29 4.23 -20.06
N PHE A 166 -6.03 4.48 -18.77
CA PHE A 166 -4.72 4.22 -18.15
C PHE A 166 -4.66 2.96 -17.28
N ASP A 167 -5.83 2.40 -16.98
CA ASP A 167 -6.00 1.43 -15.90
C ASP A 167 -6.78 0.18 -16.34
N SER A 168 -6.99 0.01 -17.64
CA SER A 168 -7.51 -1.21 -18.28
C SER A 168 -6.61 -2.44 -18.08
N TRP A 169 -5.39 -2.28 -17.58
CA TRP A 169 -4.35 -3.33 -17.56
C TRP A 169 -4.32 -4.19 -16.29
N SER A 170 -4.79 -3.68 -15.14
CA SER A 170 -4.77 -4.41 -13.85
C SER A 170 -6.11 -5.01 -13.43
N HIS A 171 -7.14 -4.82 -14.26
CA HIS A 171 -8.53 -5.25 -14.00
C HIS A 171 -9.01 -6.37 -14.92
N ASP A 172 -8.14 -6.79 -15.84
CA ASP A 172 -8.44 -7.85 -16.78
C ASP A 172 -8.37 -9.21 -16.08
N ALA A 173 -9.42 -10.02 -16.24
CA ALA A 173 -9.43 -11.44 -15.85
C ALA A 173 -8.23 -12.19 -16.45
N GLY A 174 -7.71 -11.72 -17.60
CA GLY A 174 -6.47 -12.20 -18.18
C GLY A 174 -5.25 -12.02 -17.28
N TYR A 175 -5.09 -10.90 -16.57
CA TYR A 175 -3.98 -10.70 -15.61
C TYR A 175 -4.06 -11.72 -14.47
N ILE A 176 -5.23 -11.86 -13.85
CA ILE A 176 -5.47 -12.82 -12.76
C ILE A 176 -5.18 -14.24 -13.25
N SER A 177 -5.70 -14.63 -14.41
CA SER A 177 -5.47 -15.95 -15.00
C SER A 177 -3.98 -16.23 -15.23
N ARG A 178 -3.23 -15.26 -15.79
CA ARG A 178 -1.78 -15.39 -15.99
C ARG A 178 -1.01 -15.45 -14.66
N ALA A 179 -1.39 -14.65 -13.67
CA ALA A 179 -0.79 -14.68 -12.34
C ALA A 179 -1.00 -16.03 -11.66
N VAL A 180 -2.24 -16.55 -11.69
CA VAL A 180 -2.58 -17.89 -11.16
C VAL A 180 -1.82 -18.99 -11.89
N GLN A 181 -1.76 -18.96 -13.23
CA GLN A 181 -0.99 -19.94 -14.00
C GLN A 181 0.50 -19.89 -13.66
N THR A 182 1.06 -18.70 -13.47
CA THR A 182 2.47 -18.54 -13.10
C THR A 182 2.73 -19.11 -11.72
N LEU A 183 1.86 -18.82 -10.75
CA LEU A 183 1.96 -19.35 -9.38
C LEU A 183 1.80 -20.88 -9.34
N ARG A 184 0.88 -21.45 -10.13
CA ARG A 184 0.73 -22.91 -10.25
C ARG A 184 1.99 -23.63 -10.75
N ARG A 185 2.88 -22.95 -11.48
CA ARG A 185 4.15 -23.54 -11.96
C ARG A 185 5.24 -23.55 -10.89
N VAL A 186 5.16 -22.65 -9.90
CA VAL A 186 6.22 -22.47 -8.88
C VAL A 186 5.81 -23.00 -7.50
N LEU A 187 4.52 -22.95 -7.19
CA LEU A 187 3.94 -23.49 -5.96
C LEU A 187 3.72 -24.99 -6.10
N ARG A 188 3.79 -25.71 -4.98
CA ARG A 188 3.66 -27.18 -4.94
C ARG A 188 2.60 -27.57 -3.92
N GLY A 189 1.90 -28.67 -4.19
CA GLY A 189 0.90 -29.19 -3.28
C GLY A 189 -0.47 -28.53 -3.41
N ALA A 190 -1.32 -28.70 -2.40
CA ALA A 190 -2.68 -28.17 -2.41
C ALA A 190 -2.68 -26.64 -2.20
N VAL A 191 -3.11 -25.89 -3.20
CA VAL A 191 -3.15 -24.41 -3.18
C VAL A 191 -4.58 -23.90 -3.05
N ALA A 192 -4.81 -23.00 -2.10
CA ALA A 192 -6.00 -22.16 -2.00
C ALA A 192 -5.77 -20.79 -2.64
N PHE A 193 -6.81 -20.24 -3.26
CA PHE A 193 -6.82 -18.85 -3.74
C PHE A 193 -7.77 -18.03 -2.88
N LEU A 194 -7.22 -17.19 -2.00
CA LEU A 194 -7.97 -16.27 -1.15
C LEU A 194 -8.17 -14.94 -1.88
N VAL A 195 -9.40 -14.63 -2.28
CA VAL A 195 -9.74 -13.43 -3.01
C VAL A 195 -10.23 -12.33 -2.06
N VAL A 196 -9.57 -11.19 -2.10
CA VAL A 196 -9.95 -9.94 -1.42
C VAL A 196 -10.30 -8.91 -2.47
N THR A 197 -11.50 -8.32 -2.37
CA THR A 197 -12.04 -7.44 -3.41
C THR A 197 -13.00 -6.41 -2.84
N ASP A 198 -13.08 -5.25 -3.49
CA ASP A 198 -14.10 -4.22 -3.24
C ASP A 198 -15.36 -4.41 -4.10
N ASP A 199 -15.37 -5.41 -4.99
CA ASP A 199 -16.49 -5.86 -5.83
C ASP A 199 -16.60 -7.41 -5.81
N PRO A 200 -17.25 -7.99 -4.78
CA PRO A 200 -17.41 -9.44 -4.65
C PRO A 200 -18.22 -10.07 -5.77
N HIS A 201 -19.24 -9.37 -6.28
CA HIS A 201 -20.13 -9.90 -7.32
C HIS A 201 -19.37 -10.10 -8.64
N TRP A 202 -18.58 -9.11 -9.07
CA TRP A 202 -17.75 -9.25 -10.26
C TRP A 202 -16.70 -10.35 -10.06
N ALA A 203 -16.05 -10.40 -8.90
CA ALA A 203 -15.00 -11.38 -8.63
C ALA A 203 -15.55 -12.81 -8.65
N GLN A 204 -16.73 -13.07 -8.09
CA GLN A 204 -17.40 -14.37 -8.18
C GLN A 204 -17.62 -14.82 -9.64
N GLY A 205 -17.96 -13.89 -10.54
CA GLY A 205 -18.04 -14.16 -11.97
C GLY A 205 -16.67 -14.45 -12.60
N ALA A 206 -15.66 -13.63 -12.30
CA ALA A 206 -14.31 -13.76 -12.87
C ALA A 206 -13.59 -15.05 -12.45
N PHE A 207 -13.87 -15.54 -11.24
CA PHE A 207 -13.31 -16.78 -10.70
C PHE A 207 -14.21 -18.01 -10.94
N ARG A 208 -15.30 -17.87 -11.70
CA ARG A 208 -16.14 -19.03 -12.07
C ARG A 208 -15.30 -20.06 -12.83
N GLY A 209 -15.29 -21.29 -12.34
CA GLY A 209 -14.50 -22.40 -12.92
C GLY A 209 -13.07 -22.51 -12.39
N PHE A 210 -12.63 -21.63 -11.48
CA PHE A 210 -11.40 -21.84 -10.72
C PHE A 210 -11.67 -22.75 -9.51
N GLU A 211 -10.78 -23.71 -9.27
CA GLU A 211 -10.84 -24.60 -8.10
C GLU A 211 -10.19 -23.94 -6.88
N ASN A 212 -10.64 -24.33 -5.67
CA ASN A 212 -10.10 -23.89 -4.38
C ASN A 212 -10.07 -22.37 -4.19
N VAL A 213 -11.07 -21.66 -4.74
CA VAL A 213 -11.25 -20.22 -4.54
C VAL A 213 -12.09 -19.97 -3.30
N HIS A 214 -11.59 -19.11 -2.43
CA HIS A 214 -12.23 -18.67 -1.20
C HIS A 214 -12.29 -17.16 -1.20
N PHE A 215 -13.44 -16.57 -0.88
CA PHE A 215 -13.59 -15.13 -0.78
C PHE A 215 -13.47 -14.71 0.68
N SER A 216 -12.76 -13.61 0.95
CA SER A 216 -12.73 -13.04 2.30
C SER A 216 -14.15 -12.65 2.73
N PRO A 217 -14.63 -13.08 3.91
CA PRO A 217 -15.96 -12.72 4.41
C PRO A 217 -16.01 -11.30 4.98
N PHE A 218 -14.85 -10.66 5.17
CA PHE A 218 -14.71 -9.34 5.77
C PHE A 218 -14.82 -8.22 4.72
N HIS A 219 -15.05 -8.55 3.44
CA HIS A 219 -15.17 -7.61 2.34
C HIS A 219 -15.86 -6.30 2.75
N THR A 220 -15.27 -5.18 2.34
CA THR A 220 -15.76 -3.84 2.67
C THR A 220 -17.18 -3.67 2.13
N SER A 221 -18.17 -3.92 3.00
CA SER A 221 -19.58 -3.69 2.68
C SER A 221 -19.79 -2.22 2.28
N PRO A 222 -20.83 -1.88 1.51
CA PRO A 222 -21.17 -0.47 1.27
C PRO A 222 -21.31 0.32 2.57
N ALA A 223 -21.79 -0.34 3.64
CA ALA A 223 -21.81 0.21 4.99
C ALA A 223 -20.39 0.47 5.52
N CYS A 224 -19.43 -0.44 5.39
CA CYS A 224 -18.02 -0.20 5.74
C CYS A 224 -17.30 0.84 4.85
N LYS A 225 -17.73 1.00 3.60
CA LYS A 225 -17.23 2.08 2.72
C LYS A 225 -17.69 3.46 3.24
N MET A 226 -18.79 3.50 3.99
CA MET A 226 -19.40 4.71 4.54
C MET A 226 -19.23 4.89 6.05
N ASP A 227 -19.01 3.80 6.77
CA ASP A 227 -18.73 3.71 8.20
C ASP A 227 -17.31 3.20 8.37
N ILE A 228 -16.41 4.17 8.45
CA ILE A 228 -14.97 3.97 8.41
C ILE A 228 -14.38 3.42 9.72
N THR A 229 -15.25 3.16 10.70
CA THR A 229 -14.88 2.62 12.01
C THR A 229 -14.71 1.10 12.03
N CYS A 230 -15.05 0.44 10.92
CA CYS A 230 -15.03 -1.01 10.79
C CYS A 230 -13.59 -1.53 10.52
N ASP A 231 -13.18 -2.57 11.24
CA ASP A 231 -11.82 -3.14 11.17
C ASP A 231 -11.58 -3.98 9.89
N GLU A 232 -12.63 -4.22 9.13
CA GLU A 232 -12.72 -5.11 7.97
C GLU A 232 -11.61 -4.88 6.93
N PRO A 233 -11.32 -3.65 6.45
CA PRO A 233 -10.20 -3.43 5.53
C PRO A 233 -8.85 -3.84 6.14
N LEU A 234 -8.68 -3.66 7.45
CA LEU A 234 -7.45 -4.02 8.14
C LEU A 234 -7.35 -5.55 8.32
N VAL A 235 -8.48 -6.24 8.51
CA VAL A 235 -8.55 -7.72 8.48
C VAL A 235 -8.24 -8.25 7.09
N ASP A 236 -8.79 -7.67 6.02
CA ASP A 236 -8.48 -8.05 4.65
C ASP A 236 -6.99 -7.87 4.31
N MET A 237 -6.39 -6.75 4.75
CA MET A 237 -4.95 -6.52 4.57
C MET A 237 -4.13 -7.54 5.38
N TYR A 238 -4.57 -7.85 6.60
CA TYR A 238 -3.95 -8.88 7.42
C TYR A 238 -3.96 -10.24 6.70
N LEU A 239 -5.13 -10.67 6.21
CA LEU A 239 -5.29 -11.92 5.48
C LEU A 239 -4.30 -12.04 4.32
N LEU A 240 -4.23 -11.01 3.47
CA LEU A 240 -3.28 -10.98 2.34
C LEU A 240 -1.83 -11.06 2.82
N SER A 241 -1.45 -10.29 3.84
CA SER A 241 -0.07 -10.26 4.36
C SER A 241 0.42 -11.61 4.94
N ARG A 242 -0.50 -12.54 5.21
CA ARG A 242 -0.21 -13.86 5.80
C ARG A 242 -0.25 -15.00 4.79
N CYS A 243 -0.50 -14.69 3.52
CA CYS A 243 -0.44 -15.65 2.42
C CYS A 243 1.01 -15.97 2.03
N ASP A 244 1.20 -17.17 1.45
CA ASP A 244 2.49 -17.65 0.93
C ASP A 244 2.88 -16.95 -0.38
N ALA A 245 1.87 -16.54 -1.14
CA ALA A 245 2.03 -15.66 -2.28
C ALA A 245 0.89 -14.62 -2.35
N ILE A 246 1.17 -13.46 -2.93
CA ILE A 246 0.22 -12.37 -3.09
C ILE A 246 0.23 -11.90 -4.55
N VAL A 247 -0.95 -11.86 -5.16
CA VAL A 247 -1.19 -11.19 -6.45
C VAL A 247 -1.78 -9.82 -6.14
N ILE A 248 -1.02 -8.76 -6.44
CA ILE A 248 -1.42 -7.37 -6.17
C ILE A 248 -2.09 -6.73 -7.40
N SER A 249 -2.88 -5.68 -7.18
CA SER A 249 -3.47 -4.88 -8.28
C SER A 249 -2.61 -3.64 -8.53
N GLY A 250 -2.32 -3.34 -9.80
CA GLY A 250 -1.30 -2.37 -10.24
C GLY A 250 -1.52 -0.90 -9.86
N SER A 251 -2.73 -0.53 -9.44
CA SER A 251 -3.05 0.83 -8.96
C SER A 251 -3.58 0.83 -7.53
N SER A 252 -3.38 -0.28 -6.79
CA SER A 252 -3.87 -0.44 -5.43
C SER A 252 -2.75 -0.31 -4.41
N THR A 253 -2.73 0.84 -3.72
CA THR A 253 -1.89 1.06 -2.53
C THR A 253 -2.21 0.07 -1.40
N PHE A 254 -3.47 -0.38 -1.30
CA PHE A 254 -3.89 -1.39 -0.33
C PHE A 254 -3.15 -2.71 -0.52
N SER A 255 -3.16 -3.25 -1.74
CA SER A 255 -2.48 -4.53 -2.03
C SER A 255 -0.96 -4.39 -1.99
N TRP A 256 -0.44 -3.20 -2.29
CA TRP A 256 0.97 -2.90 -2.10
C TRP A 256 1.38 -3.00 -0.63
N TRP A 257 0.61 -2.37 0.28
CA TRP A 257 0.87 -2.47 1.72
C TRP A 257 0.71 -3.89 2.26
N ALA A 258 -0.26 -4.65 1.77
CA ALA A 258 -0.39 -6.06 2.12
C ALA A 258 0.88 -6.85 1.78
N ALA A 259 1.46 -6.64 0.60
CA ALA A 259 2.73 -7.26 0.19
C ALA A 259 3.92 -6.72 1.00
N TYR A 260 3.97 -5.41 1.25
CA TYR A 260 5.01 -4.78 2.05
C TYR A 260 5.02 -5.31 3.50
N LEU A 261 3.86 -5.57 4.11
CA LEU A 261 3.75 -6.11 5.46
C LEU A 261 3.90 -7.64 5.54
N ALA A 262 3.93 -8.32 4.41
CA ALA A 262 4.07 -9.77 4.34
C ALA A 262 5.45 -10.27 4.81
N SER A 263 5.60 -11.59 4.90
CA SER A 263 6.90 -12.21 5.16
C SER A 263 7.88 -11.93 4.03
N ASP A 264 9.19 -11.88 4.31
CA ASP A 264 10.24 -11.81 3.26
C ASP A 264 10.25 -13.08 2.38
N GLN A 265 9.65 -14.18 2.87
CA GLN A 265 9.47 -15.41 2.13
C GLN A 265 8.26 -15.39 1.19
N THR A 266 7.35 -14.43 1.35
CA THR A 266 6.12 -14.33 0.53
C THR A 266 6.48 -13.95 -0.90
N LEU A 267 5.96 -14.71 -1.87
CA LEU A 267 6.09 -14.38 -3.29
C LEU A 267 5.10 -13.29 -3.67
N THR A 268 5.53 -12.23 -4.36
CA THR A 268 4.61 -11.20 -4.86
C THR A 268 4.58 -11.18 -6.38
N VAL A 269 3.37 -11.29 -6.93
CA VAL A 269 3.08 -11.13 -8.35
C VAL A 269 2.43 -9.77 -8.54
N ALA A 270 3.11 -8.91 -9.30
CA ALA A 270 2.62 -7.60 -9.65
C ALA A 270 2.36 -7.52 -11.16
N PRO A 271 1.41 -6.68 -11.62
CA PRO A 271 1.26 -6.41 -13.03
C PRO A 271 2.49 -5.64 -13.52
N ARG A 272 2.86 -5.85 -14.78
CA ARG A 272 3.92 -5.07 -15.40
C ARG A 272 3.43 -3.62 -15.56
N ALA A 273 3.90 -2.73 -14.70
CA ALA A 273 3.59 -1.31 -14.82
C ALA A 273 4.30 -0.71 -16.03
N PRO A 274 3.60 -0.01 -16.94
CA PRO A 274 4.25 1.01 -17.73
C PRO A 274 4.36 2.28 -16.86
N VAL A 275 5.50 2.97 -16.96
CA VAL A 275 5.66 4.42 -16.75
C VAL A 275 6.02 5.01 -15.36
N ASN A 276 6.28 4.27 -14.26
CA ASN A 276 6.86 4.94 -13.08
C ASN A 276 7.82 4.09 -12.22
N PRO A 277 9.15 4.31 -12.32
CA PRO A 277 10.13 3.59 -11.49
C PRO A 277 10.05 3.94 -10.00
N ASP A 278 9.46 5.08 -9.65
CA ASP A 278 9.44 5.59 -8.29
C ASP A 278 8.12 5.30 -7.56
N GLY A 279 7.16 4.73 -8.28
CA GLY A 279 5.85 4.37 -7.76
C GLY A 279 5.88 3.05 -7.00
N PRO A 280 4.76 2.68 -6.34
CA PRO A 280 4.63 1.42 -5.62
C PRO A 280 5.04 0.18 -6.45
N PHE A 281 5.00 0.26 -7.78
CA PHE A 281 5.24 -0.89 -8.65
C PHE A 281 6.64 -0.97 -9.26
N GLY A 282 7.50 0.06 -9.07
CA GLY A 282 8.90 0.11 -9.52
C GLY A 282 9.13 -0.12 -11.04
N PRO A 283 10.34 0.06 -11.56
CA PRO A 283 10.67 -0.45 -12.89
C PRO A 283 10.99 -1.94 -12.79
N CYS A 284 10.57 -2.71 -13.80
CA CYS A 284 11.11 -4.05 -14.03
C CYS A 284 12.52 -3.90 -14.62
N GLU A 285 13.56 -4.23 -13.85
CA GLU A 285 14.94 -4.21 -14.36
C GLU A 285 15.11 -5.27 -15.46
N GLN A 286 15.36 -4.83 -16.69
CA GLN A 286 15.82 -5.70 -17.77
C GLN A 286 17.33 -5.92 -17.61
N GLY A 287 17.73 -7.14 -17.25
CA GLY A 287 19.10 -7.63 -17.45
C GLY A 287 20.17 -6.98 -16.56
N GLY A 288 20.43 -7.61 -15.41
CA GLY A 288 21.64 -7.39 -14.59
C GLY A 288 22.23 -8.75 -14.20
N LYS A 289 23.56 -8.87 -14.23
CA LYS A 289 24.32 -10.13 -14.19
C LYS A 289 23.94 -11.08 -13.03
N GLU A 290 23.74 -12.33 -13.45
CA GLU A 290 23.47 -13.63 -12.84
C GLU A 290 23.49 -13.98 -11.33
N GLU A 291 23.78 -13.13 -10.35
CA GLU A 291 24.05 -13.66 -8.99
C GLU A 291 22.96 -13.53 -7.92
N ASN A 292 21.79 -12.92 -8.17
CA ASN A 292 20.65 -12.99 -7.23
C ASN A 292 19.31 -12.87 -7.97
N ARG A 293 18.77 -14.00 -8.46
CA ARG A 293 17.62 -14.02 -9.38
C ARG A 293 16.28 -13.69 -8.70
N ASN A 294 15.74 -12.51 -9.00
CA ASN A 294 14.30 -12.36 -9.28
C ASN A 294 14.00 -13.08 -10.60
N VAL A 295 13.09 -14.05 -10.60
CA VAL A 295 12.74 -14.79 -11.83
C VAL A 295 11.75 -13.96 -12.63
N CYS A 296 12.26 -13.17 -13.58
CA CYS A 296 11.44 -12.63 -14.67
C CYS A 296 11.12 -13.77 -15.63
N ALA A 297 9.90 -14.32 -15.54
CA ALA A 297 9.37 -15.19 -16.57
C ALA A 297 9.13 -14.34 -17.83
N SER A 298 9.88 -14.64 -18.89
CA SER A 298 9.82 -13.99 -20.19
C SER A 298 8.52 -14.33 -20.94
N THR A 299 7.38 -13.86 -20.47
CA THR A 299 6.13 -13.79 -21.25
C THR A 299 5.29 -12.58 -20.79
N ASN A 300 5.62 -11.42 -21.32
CA ASN A 300 4.74 -10.30 -21.67
C ASN A 300 3.56 -9.85 -20.77
N THR A 301 3.51 -9.97 -19.44
CA THR A 301 2.51 -9.19 -18.62
C THR A 301 2.65 -9.19 -17.08
N SER A 302 3.48 -10.01 -16.46
CA SER A 302 3.64 -10.04 -14.99
C SER A 302 5.07 -10.38 -14.58
N TYR A 303 5.47 -10.02 -13.35
CA TYR A 303 6.75 -10.44 -12.76
C TYR A 303 6.54 -11.05 -11.37
N ILE A 304 7.38 -12.04 -11.02
CA ILE A 304 7.47 -12.59 -9.67
C ILE A 304 8.69 -11.98 -9.00
N SER A 305 8.50 -11.37 -7.84
CA SER A 305 9.59 -11.00 -6.95
C SER A 305 9.41 -11.70 -5.60
N ARG A 306 10.52 -12.13 -4.99
CA ARG A 306 10.57 -12.24 -3.53
C ARG A 306 10.64 -10.80 -3.04
N VAL A 307 9.85 -10.43 -2.04
CA VAL A 307 9.79 -9.05 -1.55
C VAL A 307 11.13 -8.67 -0.90
N ASN A 308 12.09 -8.31 -1.74
CA ASN A 308 13.37 -7.71 -1.39
C ASN A 308 13.32 -6.28 -1.91
N TYR A 309 12.71 -5.37 -1.13
CA TYR A 309 12.92 -3.93 -1.31
C TYR A 309 14.31 -3.57 -0.77
N HIS A 310 15.35 -4.21 -1.29
CA HIS A 310 16.74 -3.79 -1.12
C HIS A 310 17.19 -3.23 -2.46
N VAL A 311 16.84 -1.97 -2.71
CA VAL A 311 17.65 -1.15 -3.59
C VAL A 311 18.78 -0.65 -2.71
N GLN A 312 19.96 -1.26 -2.82
CA GLN A 312 21.18 -0.59 -2.39
C GLN A 312 21.19 0.77 -3.08
N CYS A 313 21.19 1.86 -2.31
CA CYS A 313 21.51 3.17 -2.84
C CYS A 313 22.85 3.04 -3.56
N LYS A 314 22.83 2.97 -4.90
CA LYS A 314 24.02 3.25 -5.68
C LYS A 314 24.37 4.68 -5.31
N GLY A 315 25.49 4.81 -4.60
CA GLY A 315 26.01 6.11 -4.18
C GLY A 315 26.06 7.04 -5.36
N TYR A 316 25.21 8.06 -5.35
CA TYR A 316 25.47 9.27 -6.09
C TYR A 316 26.50 10.03 -5.27
N SER A 317 27.76 9.81 -5.61
CA SER A 317 28.82 10.73 -5.26
C SER A 317 28.50 12.08 -5.91
N SER A 318 28.23 13.10 -5.11
CA SER A 318 28.42 14.47 -5.51
C SER A 318 28.96 15.24 -4.31
N HIS A 319 30.27 15.49 -4.40
CA HIS A 319 31.06 16.53 -3.75
C HIS A 319 30.35 17.44 -2.73
N VAL A 320 30.90 17.55 -1.51
CA VAL A 320 31.59 18.75 -0.99
C VAL A 320 31.76 18.63 0.53
N ALA A 321 32.87 19.22 0.99
CA ALA A 321 33.43 19.29 2.32
C ALA A 321 32.47 19.67 3.46
N LEU A 322 32.78 19.08 4.62
CA LEU A 322 32.27 19.45 5.93
C LEU A 322 32.82 20.81 6.38
N LYS A 323 31.93 21.64 6.92
CA LYS A 323 32.17 22.27 8.22
C LYS A 323 30.89 22.20 9.03
#